data_AF-A0A2S7RPU3-F1
#
_entry.id   AF-A0A2S7RPU3-F1
#
_cell.length_a   1.000
_cell.length_b   1.000
_cell.length_c   1.000
_cell.angle_alpha   90.00
_cell.angle_beta   90.00
_cell.angle_gamma   90.00
#
_symmetry.space_group_name_H-M   'P 1'
#
loop_
_entity.id
_entity.type
_entity.pdbx_description
1 polymer ?
#
loop_
_entity_poly.entity_id
_entity_poly.type
_entity_poly.pdbx_seq_one_letter_code
_entity_poly.pdbx_strand_id
1 'polypeptide(L)'
;MTKKWEISFGLIGGSAALLFFGGIAVTFNQMSLSNFRETYQALSLEYIGSVEETFELLRKTTGLFSVTLFLSLIGLCLALYLSLKGKASPAAALIYLISGVLLLFGTQFIAYPFVFFYLLAAGSSMYRQKIEQRWEADVSK
;
A
#
# COMPACT_ATOMS: atom_id res chain seq x y z
N MET A 1 -5.09 18.46 14.24
CA MET A 1 -4.64 18.29 12.84
C MET A 1 -5.86 18.23 11.93
N THR A 2 -5.79 18.79 10.72
CA THR A 2 -6.92 18.82 9.78
C THR A 2 -7.05 17.51 9.00
N LYS A 3 -8.28 17.05 8.74
CA LYS A 3 -8.67 15.96 7.81
C LYS A 3 -7.87 15.91 6.49
N LYS A 4 -7.37 17.06 6.02
CA LYS A 4 -6.50 17.17 4.84
C LYS A 4 -5.25 16.28 4.94
N TRP A 5 -4.60 16.21 6.09
CA TRP A 5 -3.35 15.43 6.26
C TRP A 5 -3.59 13.92 6.15
N GLU A 6 -4.66 13.42 6.78
CA GLU A 6 -5.10 12.02 6.68
C GLU A 6 -5.28 11.60 5.22
N ILE A 7 -6.02 12.42 4.46
CA ILE A 7 -6.29 12.17 3.03
C ILE A 7 -4.99 12.27 2.22
N SER A 8 -4.15 13.28 2.46
CA SER A 8 -2.89 13.46 1.76
C SER A 8 -1.95 12.27 1.97
N PHE A 9 -1.80 11.78 3.19
CA PHE A 9 -0.97 10.61 3.46
C PHE A 9 -1.53 9.36 2.78
N GLY A 10 -2.85 9.12 2.89
CA GLY A 10 -3.50 8.01 2.21
C GLY A 10 -3.27 8.03 0.69
N LEU A 11 -3.46 9.19 0.05
CA LEU A 11 -3.23 9.37 -1.38
C LEU A 11 -1.77 9.17 -1.78
N ILE A 12 -0.82 9.78 -1.06
CA ILE A 12 0.62 9.65 -1.36
C ILE A 12 1.03 8.17 -1.27
N GLY A 13 0.66 7.50 -0.17
CA GLY A 13 0.97 6.08 0.01
C GLY A 13 0.36 5.21 -1.07
N GLY A 14 -0.94 5.39 -1.33
CA GLY A 14 -1.68 4.59 -2.31
C GLY A 14 -1.17 4.78 -3.73
N SER A 15 -0.95 6.03 -4.15
CA SER A 15 -0.42 6.34 -5.48
C SER A 15 1.01 5.83 -5.65
N ALA A 16 1.87 6.00 -4.65
CA ALA A 16 3.25 5.49 -4.72
C ALA A 16 3.29 3.95 -4.79
N ALA A 17 2.49 3.28 -3.96
CA ALA A 17 2.36 1.82 -3.99
C ALA A 17 1.81 1.33 -5.34
N LEU A 18 0.80 2.01 -5.89
CA LEU A 18 0.21 1.69 -7.19
C LEU A 18 1.24 1.82 -8.32
N LEU A 19 1.98 2.93 -8.37
CA LEU A 19 2.99 3.13 -9.40
C LEU A 19 4.10 2.09 -9.32
N PHE A 20 4.57 1.80 -8.10
CA PHE A 20 5.67 0.87 -7.88
C PHE A 20 5.26 -0.59 -8.15
N PHE A 21 4.29 -1.11 -7.40
CA PHE A 21 3.89 -2.52 -7.51
C PHE A 21 3.04 -2.79 -8.75
N GLY A 22 2.18 -1.85 -9.14
CA GLY A 22 1.42 -1.95 -10.39
C GLY A 22 2.36 -1.89 -11.60
N GLY A 23 3.36 -1.00 -11.59
CA GLY A 23 4.37 -0.92 -12.65
C GLY A 23 5.18 -2.20 -12.77
N ILE A 24 5.66 -2.75 -11.65
CA ILE A 24 6.38 -4.04 -11.62
C ILE A 24 5.48 -5.18 -12.15
N ALA A 25 4.25 -5.28 -11.67
CA ALA A 25 3.33 -6.33 -12.09
C ALA A 25 2.99 -6.29 -13.58
N VAL A 26 2.78 -5.09 -14.15
CA VAL A 26 2.55 -4.92 -15.59
C VAL A 26 3.80 -5.30 -16.38
N THR A 27 4.98 -4.86 -15.93
CA THR A 27 6.26 -5.14 -16.58
C THR A 27 6.51 -6.64 -16.67
N PHE A 28 6.42 -7.38 -15.56
CA PHE A 28 6.66 -8.83 -15.56
C PHE A 28 5.58 -9.64 -16.26
N ASN A 29 4.34 -9.15 -16.33
CA ASN A 29 3.30 -9.85 -17.10
C ASN A 29 3.45 -9.70 -18.61
N GLN A 30 4.03 -8.59 -19.09
CA GLN A 30 4.24 -8.34 -20.51
C GLN A 30 5.63 -8.76 -21.00
N MET A 31 6.60 -8.91 -20.09
CA MET A 31 7.95 -9.32 -20.43
C MET A 31 7.97 -10.79 -20.89
N SER A 32 8.66 -11.06 -22.00
CA SER A 32 8.97 -12.42 -22.43
C SER A 32 10.21 -12.95 -21.70
N LEU A 33 10.34 -14.28 -21.63
CA LEU A 33 11.52 -14.94 -21.09
C LEU A 33 12.81 -14.53 -21.82
N SER A 34 12.76 -14.30 -23.13
CA SER A 34 13.92 -13.83 -23.91
C SER A 34 14.42 -12.46 -23.44
N ASN A 35 13.50 -11.51 -23.24
CA ASN A 35 13.84 -10.15 -22.80
C ASN A 35 14.34 -10.14 -21.35
N PHE A 36 13.76 -11.03 -20.51
CA PHE A 36 14.25 -11.22 -19.15
C PHE A 36 15.67 -11.79 -19.16
N ARG A 37 15.97 -12.76 -20.03
CA ARG A 37 17.31 -13.35 -20.14
C ARG A 37 18.37 -12.32 -20.50
N GLU A 38 18.10 -11.46 -21.48
CA GLU A 38 19.02 -10.36 -21.84
C GLU A 38 19.33 -9.46 -20.63
N THR A 39 18.31 -9.14 -19.84
CA THR A 39 18.47 -8.33 -18.62
C THR A 39 19.25 -9.09 -17.53
N TYR A 40 18.95 -10.36 -17.34
CA TYR A 40 19.60 -11.23 -16.35
C TYR A 40 21.09 -11.43 -16.65
N GLN A 41 21.44 -11.57 -17.93
CA GLN A 41 22.82 -11.69 -18.41
C GLN A 41 23.57 -10.37 -18.28
N ALA A 42 22.95 -9.24 -18.63
CA ALA A 42 23.55 -7.92 -18.44
C ALA A 42 23.90 -7.63 -16.97
N LEU A 43 23.12 -8.18 -16.03
CA LEU A 43 23.35 -8.07 -14.59
C LEU A 43 24.33 -9.13 -14.04
N SER A 44 24.87 -10.02 -14.87
CA SER A 44 25.80 -11.10 -14.47
C SER A 44 25.26 -11.99 -13.34
N LEU A 45 23.94 -12.23 -13.32
CA LEU A 45 23.26 -12.99 -12.26
C LEU A 45 23.31 -14.52 -12.47
N GLU A 46 24.06 -15.01 -13.46
CA GLU A 46 24.13 -16.42 -13.86
C GLU A 46 24.56 -17.38 -12.73
N TYR A 47 25.17 -16.87 -11.65
CA TYR A 47 25.53 -17.66 -10.48
C TYR A 47 24.35 -17.91 -9.51
N ILE A 48 23.23 -17.20 -9.64
CA ILE A 48 22.12 -17.20 -8.68
C ILE A 48 21.15 -18.37 -8.93
N GLY A 49 21.05 -18.85 -10.16
CA GLY A 49 20.23 -20.01 -10.50
C GLY A 49 19.81 -20.04 -11.97
N SER A 50 18.85 -20.92 -12.27
CA SER A 50 18.25 -20.99 -13.61
C SER A 50 17.48 -19.69 -13.92
N VAL A 51 17.72 -19.14 -15.12
CA VAL A 51 17.06 -17.91 -15.60
C VAL A 51 15.55 -18.13 -15.66
N GLU A 52 15.13 -19.27 -16.20
CA GLU A 52 13.73 -19.68 -16.32
C GLU A 52 13.04 -19.79 -14.96
N GLU A 53 13.68 -20.43 -13.98
CA GLU A 53 13.10 -20.59 -12.64
C GLU A 53 12.97 -19.23 -11.94
N THR A 54 14.00 -18.38 -12.08
CA THR A 54 13.98 -17.03 -11.49
C THR A 54 12.87 -16.18 -12.12
N PHE A 55 12.70 -16.26 -13.45
CA PHE A 55 11.66 -15.54 -14.16
C PHE A 55 10.25 -15.97 -13.72
N GLU A 56 9.98 -17.28 -13.68
CA GLU A 56 8.71 -17.84 -13.22
C GLU A 56 8.42 -17.44 -11.76
N LEU A 57 9.43 -17.49 -10.90
CA LEU A 57 9.29 -17.11 -9.49
C LEU A 57 8.97 -15.62 -9.33
N LEU A 58 9.66 -14.74 -10.03
CA LEU A 58 9.39 -13.29 -10.03
C LEU A 58 8.00 -12.99 -10.60
N ARG A 59 7.60 -13.62 -11.72
CA ARG A 59 6.28 -13.44 -12.31
C ARG A 59 5.17 -13.86 -11.36
N LYS A 60 5.31 -15.02 -10.70
CA LYS A 60 4.35 -15.50 -9.71
C LYS A 60 4.27 -14.58 -8.49
N THR A 61 5.42 -14.11 -8.00
CA THR A 61 5.52 -13.23 -6.83
C THR A 61 4.90 -11.86 -7.11
N THR A 62 5.21 -11.27 -8.25
CA THR A 62 4.65 -9.98 -8.68
C THR A 62 3.16 -10.08 -9.00
N GLY A 63 2.68 -11.23 -9.47
CA GLY A 63 1.25 -11.55 -9.56
C GLY A 63 0.55 -11.47 -8.20
N LEU A 64 1.12 -12.07 -7.15
CA LEU A 64 0.61 -11.97 -5.78
C LEU A 64 0.65 -10.52 -5.27
N PHE A 65 1.74 -9.79 -5.53
CA PHE A 65 1.85 -8.38 -5.14
C PHE A 65 0.74 -7.53 -5.75
N SER A 66 0.39 -7.78 -7.02
CA SER A 66 -0.70 -7.09 -7.70
C SER A 66 -2.05 -7.35 -7.05
N VAL A 67 -2.35 -8.60 -6.67
CA VAL A 67 -3.61 -8.96 -5.99
C VAL A 67 -3.69 -8.30 -4.63
N THR A 68 -2.61 -8.35 -3.84
CA THR A 68 -2.56 -7.70 -2.52
C THR A 68 -2.70 -6.17 -2.65
N LEU A 69 -1.99 -5.56 -3.60
CA LEU A 69 -2.11 -4.13 -3.90
C LEU A 69 -3.55 -3.76 -4.20
N PHE A 70 -4.22 -4.51 -5.08
CA PHE A 70 -5.61 -4.24 -5.46
C PHE A 70 -6.55 -4.25 -4.25
N LEU A 71 -6.47 -5.29 -3.40
CA LEU A 71 -7.27 -5.37 -2.17
C LEU A 71 -6.95 -4.23 -1.19
N SER A 72 -5.67 -3.88 -1.05
CA SER A 72 -5.24 -2.77 -0.20
C SER A 72 -5.81 -1.43 -0.69
N LEU A 73 -5.82 -1.18 -2.00
CA LEU A 73 -6.36 0.04 -2.59
C LEU A 73 -7.88 0.14 -2.45
N ILE A 74 -8.61 -0.98 -2.54
CA ILE A 74 -10.06 -0.98 -2.24
C ILE A 74 -10.31 -0.50 -0.81
N GLY A 75 -9.57 -1.06 0.16
CA GLY A 75 -9.68 -0.64 1.55
C GLY A 75 -9.25 0.82 1.74
N LEU A 76 -8.19 1.27 1.06
CA LEU A 76 -7.78 2.67 1.07
C LEU A 76 -8.89 3.61 0.57
N CYS A 77 -9.54 3.28 -0.56
CA CYS A 77 -10.66 4.04 -1.09
C CYS A 77 -11.82 4.12 -0.09
N LEU A 78 -12.12 3.01 0.59
CA LEU A 78 -13.16 2.97 1.62
C LEU A 78 -12.77 3.83 2.84
N ALA A 79 -11.51 3.78 3.27
CA ALA A 79 -11.00 4.62 4.35
C ALA A 79 -11.09 6.10 3.98
N LEU A 80 -10.61 6.48 2.80
CA LEU A 80 -10.68 7.86 2.28
C LEU A 80 -12.12 8.36 2.18
N TYR A 81 -13.05 7.54 1.70
CA TYR A 81 -14.47 7.88 1.65
C TYR A 81 -15.03 8.18 3.05
N LEU A 82 -14.70 7.35 4.04
CA LEU A 82 -15.12 7.58 5.43
C LEU A 82 -14.48 8.85 6.02
N SER A 83 -13.19 9.09 5.76
CA SER A 83 -12.49 10.33 6.11
C SER A 83 -13.18 11.56 5.49
N LEU A 84 -13.65 11.43 4.25
CA LEU A 84 -14.34 12.47 3.49
C LEU A 84 -15.73 12.80 4.05
N LYS A 85 -16.44 11.83 4.63
CA LYS A 85 -17.79 12.03 5.21
C LYS A 85 -17.82 12.92 6.47
N GLY A 86 -16.67 13.34 6.99
CA GLY A 86 -16.55 14.48 7.91
C GLY A 86 -16.42 14.12 9.39
N LYS A 87 -17.16 13.12 9.89
CA LYS A 87 -16.97 12.65 11.28
C LYS A 87 -15.65 11.87 11.43
N ALA A 88 -14.94 12.04 12.56
CA ALA A 88 -13.83 11.15 12.87
C ALA A 88 -14.38 9.76 13.18
N SER A 89 -14.14 8.85 12.25
CA SER A 89 -14.61 7.48 12.37
C SER A 89 -13.46 6.57 12.81
N PRO A 90 -13.58 5.85 13.93
CA PRO A 90 -12.60 4.82 14.29
C PRO A 90 -12.49 3.74 13.20
N ALA A 91 -13.56 3.55 12.42
CA ALA A 91 -13.55 2.63 11.29
C ALA A 91 -12.56 3.07 10.19
N ALA A 92 -12.42 4.37 9.91
CA ALA A 92 -11.48 4.84 8.89
C ALA A 92 -10.03 4.52 9.28
N ALA A 93 -9.65 4.81 10.53
CA ALA A 93 -8.35 4.47 11.08
C ALA A 93 -8.07 2.96 11.00
N LEU A 94 -9.05 2.14 11.40
CA LEU A 94 -8.93 0.69 11.36
C LEU A 94 -8.73 0.17 9.93
N ILE A 95 -9.49 0.72 8.96
CA ILE A 95 -9.38 0.31 7.56
C ILE A 95 -8.01 0.72 6.98
N TYR A 96 -7.49 1.94 7.25
CA TYR A 96 -6.13 2.31 6.84
C TYR A 96 -5.08 1.31 7.38
N LEU A 97 -5.23 0.91 8.65
CA LEU A 97 -4.31 -0.02 9.31
C LEU A 97 -4.37 -1.41 8.67
N ILE A 98 -5.57 -1.96 8.50
CA ILE A 98 -5.78 -3.27 7.86
C ILE A 98 -5.26 -3.26 6.42
N SER A 99 -5.57 -2.23 5.63
CA SER A 99 -5.08 -2.08 4.25
C SER A 99 -3.56 -1.99 4.18
N GLY A 100 -2.93 -1.29 5.12
CA GLY A 100 -1.48 -1.20 5.22
C GLY A 100 -0.84 -2.53 5.59
N VAL A 101 -1.37 -3.21 6.61
CA VAL A 101 -0.90 -4.54 7.05
C VAL A 101 -1.05 -5.58 5.95
N LEU A 102 -2.19 -5.60 5.26
CA LEU A 102 -2.44 -6.47 4.12
C LEU A 102 -1.37 -6.27 3.04
N LEU A 103 -1.11 -5.02 2.66
CA LEU A 103 -0.09 -4.68 1.67
C LEU A 103 1.32 -5.09 2.13
N LEU A 104 1.64 -4.87 3.40
CA LEU A 104 2.93 -5.20 3.98
C LEU A 104 3.22 -6.71 3.88
N PHE A 105 2.30 -7.54 4.36
CA PHE A 105 2.49 -8.98 4.37
C PHE A 105 2.41 -9.58 2.97
N GLY A 106 1.47 -9.12 2.13
CA GLY A 106 1.35 -9.66 0.77
C GLY A 106 2.51 -9.25 -0.16
N THR A 107 3.29 -8.23 0.21
CA THR A 107 4.52 -7.84 -0.50
C THR A 107 5.80 -8.25 0.23
N GLN A 108 5.72 -9.14 1.21
CA GLN A 108 6.89 -9.61 1.98
C GLN A 108 7.71 -8.44 2.57
N PHE A 109 7.03 -7.43 3.11
CA PHE A 109 7.60 -6.21 3.68
C PHE A 109 8.32 -5.27 2.70
N ILE A 110 8.40 -5.60 1.40
CA ILE A 110 8.94 -4.69 0.39
C ILE A 110 8.14 -3.38 0.34
N ALA A 111 6.82 -3.44 0.60
CA ALA A 111 5.98 -2.25 0.60
C ALA A 111 6.12 -1.34 1.82
N TYR A 112 7.00 -1.65 2.79
CA TYR A 112 7.11 -0.90 4.05
C TYR A 112 7.19 0.64 3.86
N PRO A 113 7.99 1.19 2.94
CA PRO A 113 8.06 2.65 2.73
C PRO A 113 6.72 3.27 2.32
N PHE A 114 5.88 2.53 1.59
CA PHE A 114 4.57 3.01 1.15
C PHE A 114 3.50 2.81 2.23
N VAL A 115 3.57 1.67 2.95
CA VAL A 115 2.68 1.35 4.09
C VAL A 115 2.87 2.36 5.22
N PHE A 116 4.06 2.94 5.39
CA PHE A 116 4.30 4.01 6.35
C PHE A 116 3.28 5.15 6.23
N PHE A 117 2.91 5.54 5.01
CA PHE A 117 1.90 6.58 4.79
C PHE A 117 0.48 6.15 5.19
N TYR A 118 0.15 4.86 5.07
CA TYR A 118 -1.12 4.32 5.56
C TYR A 118 -1.17 4.39 7.08
N LEU A 119 -0.05 4.11 7.75
CA LEU A 119 0.07 4.25 9.21
C LEU A 119 -0.02 5.71 9.65
N LEU A 120 0.59 6.65 8.92
CA LEU A 120 0.43 8.09 9.17
C LEU A 120 -1.02 8.55 8.98
N ALA A 121 -1.72 8.05 7.96
CA ALA A 121 -3.15 8.32 7.77
C ALA A 121 -3.99 7.76 8.92
N ALA A 122 -3.76 6.51 9.33
CA ALA A 122 -4.42 5.89 10.47
C ALA A 122 -4.19 6.67 11.77
N GLY A 123 -2.92 7.01 12.08
CA GLY A 123 -2.55 7.79 13.26
C GLY A 123 -3.18 9.18 13.25
N SER A 124 -3.23 9.83 12.09
CA SER A 124 -3.90 11.13 11.91
C SER A 124 -5.41 11.03 12.17
N SER A 125 -6.06 9.98 11.67
CA SER A 125 -7.49 9.72 11.91
C SER A 125 -7.78 9.49 13.40
N MET A 126 -6.97 8.66 14.07
CA MET A 126 -7.11 8.40 15.52
C MET A 126 -6.87 9.66 16.36
N TYR A 127 -5.88 10.47 15.99
CA TYR A 127 -5.59 11.73 16.67
C TYR A 127 -6.75 12.72 16.55
N ARG A 128 -7.36 12.83 15.35
CA ARG A 128 -8.56 13.66 15.14
C ARG A 128 -9.73 13.20 16.01
N GLN A 129 -9.97 11.89 16.08
CA GLN A 129 -10.99 11.32 16.93
C GLN A 129 -10.78 11.68 18.41
N LYS A 130 -9.55 11.56 18.91
CA LYS A 130 -9.22 11.90 20.30
C LYS A 130 -9.47 13.37 20.63
N ILE A 131 -9.27 14.28 19.67
CA ILE A 131 -9.58 15.70 19.83
C ILE A 131 -11.09 15.93 19.84
N GLU A 132 -11.84 15.35 18.88
CA GLU A 132 -13.31 15.48 18.81
C GLU A 132 -13.97 14.98 20.11
N GLN A 133 -13.54 13.82 20.63
CA GLN A 133 -14.04 13.27 21.90
C GLN A 133 -13.73 14.15 23.12
N ARG A 134 -12.54 14.76 23.18
CA ARG A 134 -12.19 15.69 24.27
C ARG A 134 -13.05 16.95 24.22
N TRP A 135 -13.26 17.49 23.03
CA TRP A 135 -14.11 18.67 22.84
C TRP A 135 -15.56 18.40 23.28
N GLU A 136 -16.14 17.27 22.87
CA GLU A 136 -17.48 16.88 23.30
C GLU A 136 -17.59 16.72 24.82
N ALA A 137 -16.57 16.16 25.47
CA ALA A 137 -16.53 16.01 26.94
C ALA A 137 -16.36 17.33 27.70
N ASP A 138 -15.68 18.32 27.12
CA ASP A 138 -15.51 19.65 27.73
C ASP A 138 -16.75 20.53 27.52
N VAL A 139 -17.48 20.37 26.41
CA VAL A 139 -18.74 21.11 26.14
C VAL A 139 -19.94 20.53 26.89
N SER A 140 -19.90 19.26 27.30
CA SER A 140 -20.99 18.64 28.07
C SER A 140 -20.89 18.85 29.59
N LYS A 141 -19.91 19.62 30.06
CA LYS A 141 -19.73 20.02 31.47
C LYS A 141 -20.19 21.45 31.69
#